data_AF-A0ABD6BEI4-F1
#
_entry.id   AF-A0ABD6BEI4-F1
#
_cell.length_a   1.000
_cell.length_b   1.000
_cell.length_c   1.000
_cell.angle_alpha   90.00
_cell.angle_beta   90.00
_cell.angle_gamma   90.00
#
_symmetry.space_group_name_H-M   'P 1'
#
loop_
_entity.id
_entity.type
_entity.pdbx_description
1 polymer ?
#
loop_
_entity_poly.entity_id
_entity_poly.type
_entity_poly.pdbx_seq_one_letter_code
_entity_poly.pdbx_strand_id
1 'polypeptide(L)'
;MTHDRIHARKPTHDLERWSVGTIESITDRDGHCVFEVRTAAGETIELVVTTAIRELVLRRLDLADDESPIGSHVWYRQHGG
;
A
#
# COMPACT_ATOMS: atom_id res chain seq x y z
N MET A 1 2.57 -18.04 3.02
CA MET A 1 1.77 -17.13 2.19
C MET A 1 2.68 -16.02 1.74
N THR A 2 2.64 -15.67 0.46
CA THR A 2 3.47 -14.58 -0.03
C THR A 2 2.62 -13.32 -0.08
N HIS A 3 3.04 -12.30 0.67
CA HIS A 3 2.37 -11.00 0.75
C HIS A 3 2.73 -10.11 -0.43
N ASP A 4 1.83 -9.18 -0.74
CA ASP A 4 2.11 -8.08 -1.65
C ASP A 4 3.15 -7.13 -1.05
N ARG A 5 3.68 -6.22 -1.87
CA ARG A 5 4.62 -5.21 -1.39
C ARG A 5 4.05 -3.82 -1.65
N ILE A 6 4.19 -2.96 -0.65
CA ILE A 6 3.69 -1.60 -0.64
C ILE A 6 4.68 -0.70 0.10
N HIS A 7 4.90 0.49 -0.43
CA HIS A 7 5.80 1.50 0.12
C HIS A 7 5.13 2.87 0.09
N ALA A 8 5.22 3.60 1.20
CA ALA A 8 4.80 5.01 1.28
C ALA A 8 5.70 5.96 0.46
N ARG A 9 6.94 5.56 0.16
CA ARG A 9 7.94 6.37 -0.54
C ARG A 9 8.45 5.62 -1.76
N LYS A 10 8.92 6.37 -2.77
CA LYS A 10 9.48 5.81 -3.99
C LYS A 10 10.59 4.80 -3.66
N PRO A 11 10.51 3.54 -4.13
CA PRO A 11 11.57 2.56 -4.00
C PRO A 11 12.87 3.06 -4.65
N THR A 12 14.01 2.58 -4.18
CA THR A 12 15.33 2.96 -4.72
C THR A 12 15.84 1.99 -5.80
N HIS A 13 15.23 0.82 -5.95
CA HIS A 13 15.66 -0.25 -6.85
C HIS A 13 14.46 -0.87 -7.58
N ASP A 14 14.72 -1.45 -8.76
CA ASP A 14 13.75 -2.15 -9.62
C ASP A 14 12.50 -1.32 -9.95
N LEU A 15 12.67 -0.02 -10.23
CA LEU A 15 11.56 0.92 -10.38
C LEU A 15 10.53 0.50 -11.43
N GLU A 16 10.94 -0.17 -12.52
CA GLU A 16 10.02 -0.69 -13.54
C GLU A 16 9.07 -1.79 -13.02
N ARG A 17 9.37 -2.38 -11.86
CA ARG A 17 8.54 -3.42 -11.22
C ARG A 17 7.52 -2.87 -10.23
N TRP A 18 7.43 -1.55 -10.08
CA TRP A 18 6.50 -0.90 -9.16
C TRP A 18 5.49 -0.04 -9.91
N SER A 19 4.25 -0.08 -9.43
CA SER A 19 3.19 0.82 -9.84
C SER A 19 2.91 1.85 -8.75
N VAL A 20 2.31 2.97 -9.14
CA VAL A 20 1.81 3.98 -8.21
C VAL A 20 0.30 3.87 -8.13
N GLY A 21 -0.25 3.97 -6.92
CA GLY A 21 -1.68 3.99 -6.69
C GLY A 21 -2.06 4.88 -5.51
N THR A 22 -3.35 5.07 -5.32
CA THR A 22 -3.92 5.88 -4.24
C THR A 22 -4.65 5.00 -3.25
N ILE A 23 -4.40 5.15 -1.95
CA ILE A 23 -5.14 4.40 -0.93
C ILE A 23 -6.60 4.87 -0.91
N GLU A 24 -7.54 3.93 -1.05
CA GLU A 24 -8.98 4.19 -0.93
C GLU A 24 -9.55 3.68 0.40
N SER A 25 -9.03 2.56 0.91
CA SER A 25 -9.40 2.05 2.24
C SER A 25 -8.29 1.16 2.82
N ILE A 26 -8.37 0.94 4.14
CA ILE A 26 -7.47 0.05 4.87
C ILE A 26 -8.33 -0.78 5.84
N THR A 27 -8.27 -2.10 5.73
CA THR A 27 -9.05 -3.01 6.58
C THR A 27 -8.19 -4.13 7.16
N ASP A 28 -8.61 -4.69 8.29
CA ASP A 28 -7.99 -5.86 8.89
C ASP A 28 -8.80 -7.12 8.52
N ARG A 29 -8.11 -8.16 8.04
CA ARG A 29 -8.71 -9.43 7.61
C ARG A 29 -7.78 -10.59 7.96
N ASP A 30 -8.27 -11.54 8.76
CA ASP A 30 -7.55 -12.77 9.10
C ASP A 30 -6.10 -12.56 9.61
N GLY A 31 -5.88 -11.54 10.45
CA GLY A 31 -4.54 -11.18 10.96
C GLY A 31 -3.63 -10.49 9.94
N HIS A 32 -4.18 -10.07 8.81
CA HIS A 32 -3.52 -9.30 7.77
C HIS A 32 -4.17 -7.93 7.63
N CYS A 33 -3.45 -7.00 7.01
CA CYS A 33 -3.98 -5.73 6.59
C CYS A 33 -4.19 -5.76 5.07
N VAL A 34 -5.35 -5.30 4.63
CA VAL A 34 -5.68 -5.12 3.22
C VAL A 34 -5.70 -3.62 2.92
N PHE A 35 -4.91 -3.19 1.95
CA PHE A 35 -5.03 -1.86 1.37
C PHE A 35 -5.83 -1.97 0.07
N GLU A 36 -6.97 -1.29 0.00
CA GLU A 36 -7.62 -1.04 -1.29
C GLU A 36 -6.92 0.15 -1.94
N VAL A 37 -6.38 -0.08 -3.13
CA VAL A 37 -5.59 0.91 -3.88
C VAL A 37 -6.20 1.12 -5.24
N ARG A 38 -6.51 2.38 -5.56
CA ARG A 38 -6.89 2.79 -6.91
C ARG A 38 -5.65 2.89 -7.80
N THR A 39 -5.66 2.16 -8.90
CA THR A 39 -4.63 2.17 -9.93
C THR A 39 -4.75 3.41 -10.82
N ALA A 40 -3.73 3.66 -11.65
CA ALA A 40 -3.78 4.72 -12.66
C ALA A 40 -4.88 4.51 -13.72
N ALA A 41 -5.36 3.27 -13.89
CA ALA A 41 -6.48 2.94 -14.78
C ALA A 41 -7.86 3.20 -14.12
N GLY A 42 -7.88 3.59 -12.83
CA GLY A 42 -9.12 3.80 -12.07
C GLY A 42 -9.72 2.53 -11.47
N GLU A 43 -9.02 1.40 -11.58
CA GLU A 43 -9.43 0.13 -10.98
C GLU A 43 -9.02 0.09 -9.50
N THR A 44 -9.81 -0.56 -8.65
CA THR A 44 -9.45 -0.81 -7.25
C THR A 44 -8.88 -2.22 -7.13
N ILE A 45 -7.70 -2.34 -6.53
CA ILE A 45 -7.06 -3.62 -6.23
C ILE A 45 -6.86 -3.78 -4.73
N GLU A 46 -6.82 -5.03 -4.26
CA GLU A 46 -6.45 -5.37 -2.89
C GLU A 46 -4.96 -5.70 -2.81
N LEU A 47 -4.28 -5.12 -1.82
CA LEU A 47 -2.91 -5.48 -1.45
C LEU A 47 -2.92 -6.05 -0.03
N VAL A 48 -2.62 -7.34 0.09
CA VAL A 48 -2.61 -8.06 1.37
C VAL A 48 -1.21 -8.07 1.95
N VAL A 49 -1.06 -7.45 3.11
CA VAL A 49 0.22 -7.31 3.82
C VAL A 49 0.09 -7.70 5.28
N THR A 50 1.23 -7.87 5.96
CA THR A 50 1.22 -8.09 7.41
C THR A 50 0.94 -6.79 8.15
N THR A 51 0.46 -6.87 9.39
CA THR A 51 0.23 -5.71 10.26
C THR A 51 1.52 -4.90 10.48
N ALA A 52 2.68 -5.54 10.60
CA ALA A 52 3.96 -4.85 10.72
C ALA A 52 4.29 -3.98 9.49
N ILE A 53 3.92 -4.46 8.28
CA ILE A 53 4.09 -3.67 7.05
C ILE A 53 3.10 -2.50 7.02
N ARG A 54 1.84 -2.70 7.43
CA ARG A 54 0.87 -1.60 7.58
C ARG A 54 1.44 -0.48 8.45
N GLU A 55 1.91 -0.80 9.65
CA GLU A 55 2.48 0.19 10.57
C GLU A 55 3.70 0.92 9.97
N LEU A 56 4.56 0.18 9.26
CA LEU A 56 5.72 0.76 8.60
C LEU A 56 5.32 1.74 7.48
N VAL A 57 4.29 1.42 6.70
CA VAL A 57 3.77 2.29 5.63
C VAL A 57 3.17 3.55 6.25
N LEU A 58 2.26 3.41 7.21
CA LEU A 58 1.59 4.55 7.85
C LEU A 58 2.60 5.52 8.48
N ARG A 59 3.60 5.00 9.20
CA ARG A 59 4.69 5.82 9.77
C ARG A 59 5.49 6.58 8.71
N ARG A 60 5.60 6.05 7.49
CA ARG A 60 6.41 6.63 6.41
C ARG A 60 5.65 7.56 5.48
N LEU A 61 4.32 7.57 5.56
CA LEU A 61 3.46 8.54 4.87
C LEU A 61 3.67 9.96 5.41
N ASP A 62 4.24 10.09 6.62
CA ASP A 62 4.60 11.39 7.23
C ASP A 62 3.37 12.30 7.41
N LEU A 63 2.24 11.68 7.73
CA LEU A 63 0.96 12.34 7.98
C LEU A 63 0.97 12.99 9.36
N ALA A 64 0.27 14.11 9.51
CA ALA A 64 0.06 14.71 10.82
C ALA A 64 -0.78 13.78 11.72
N ASP A 65 -0.71 14.00 13.04
CA ASP A 65 -1.60 13.30 13.98
C ASP A 65 -3.08 13.55 13.56
N ASP A 66 -3.86 12.47 13.49
CA ASP A 66 -5.26 12.42 13.00
C ASP A 66 -5.50 12.63 11.50
N GLU A 67 -4.45 12.81 10.69
CA GLU A 67 -4.60 12.86 9.23
C GLU A 67 -4.85 11.45 8.65
N SER A 68 -5.85 11.36 7.79
CA SER A 68 -6.25 10.09 7.18
C SER A 68 -5.25 9.64 6.12
N PRO A 69 -4.83 8.37 6.10
CA PRO A 69 -4.00 7.82 5.02
C PRO A 69 -4.76 7.69 3.69
N ILE A 70 -6.09 7.81 3.70
CA ILE A 70 -6.91 7.73 2.50
C ILE A 70 -6.61 8.93 1.58
N GLY A 71 -6.42 8.67 0.30
CA GLY A 71 -5.96 9.66 -0.68
C GLY A 71 -4.44 9.76 -0.81
N SER A 72 -3.66 9.11 0.06
CA SER A 72 -2.21 9.08 -0.04
C SER A 72 -1.73 8.23 -1.21
N HIS A 73 -0.66 8.69 -1.87
CA HIS A 73 0.01 7.90 -2.91
C HIS A 73 0.95 6.86 -2.30
N VAL A 74 0.93 5.66 -2.88
CA VAL A 74 1.80 4.55 -2.51
C VAL A 74 2.40 3.89 -3.74
N TRP A 75 3.54 3.25 -3.55
CA TRP A 75 4.20 2.40 -4.53
C TRP A 75 3.91 0.96 -4.20
N TYR A 76 3.38 0.19 -5.14
CA TYR A 76 3.00 -1.19 -4.89
C TYR A 76 3.48 -2.14 -5.98
N ARG A 77 3.52 -3.42 -5.63
CA ARG A 77 3.58 -4.55 -6.56
C ARG A 77 2.87 -5.74 -5.94
N GLN A 78 2.08 -6.43 -6.75
CA GLN A 78 1.39 -7.64 -6.34
C GLN A 78 2.35 -8.82 -6.36
N HIS A 79 2.17 -9.76 -5.43
CA HIS A 79 2.88 -11.02 -5.48
C HIS A 79 2.37 -11.88 -6.65
N GLY A 80 3.30 -12.50 -7.38
CA GLY A 80 2.97 -13.33 -8.56
C GLY A 80 2.83 -12.53 -9.86
N GLY A 81 3.12 -11.22 -9.82
CA GLY A 81 3.31 -10.35 -10.99
C GLY A 81 4.73 -10.38 -11.56
#